data_AF-A0A150S3Y2-F1
#
_entry.id   AF-A0A150S3Y2-F1
#
_cell.length_a   1.000
_cell.length_b   1.000
_cell.length_c   1.000
_cell.angle_alpha   90.00
_cell.angle_beta   90.00
_cell.angle_gamma   90.00
#
_symmetry.space_group_name_H-M   'P 1'
#
loop_
_entity.id
_entity.type
_entity.pdbx_description
1 polymer ?
#
loop_
_entity_poly.entity_id
_entity_poly.type
_entity_poly.pdbx_seq_one_letter_code
_entity_poly.pdbx_strand_id
1 'polypeptide(L)'
;MADMLGVTLSPPLKPEQTARLRKALPGYAGILDDVAALLEEDAGALNLPDVTPEALLEAQAEQKYLAAREAVAQAVYRSLFEQRMQVDDRAMKMLEKIARRINALKEDDRDLPARWKLLLDFLGTFRQGGARKPKSTEPAAAEPVAVA
;
A
#
# COMPACT_ATOMS: atom_id res chain seq x y z
N MET A 1 6.66 16.51 7.34
CA MET A 1 7.21 15.45 6.47
C MET A 1 7.48 15.96 5.05
N ALA A 2 6.51 16.64 4.41
CA ALA A 2 6.73 17.26 3.09
C ALA A 2 7.98 18.18 3.09
N ASP A 3 8.09 19.06 4.09
CA ASP A 3 9.27 19.92 4.26
C ASP A 3 10.58 19.15 4.52
N MET A 4 10.52 18.05 5.28
CA MET A 4 11.70 17.20 5.55
C MET A 4 12.19 16.49 4.29
N LEU A 5 11.27 16.12 3.40
CA LEU A 5 11.59 15.55 2.11
C LEU A 5 11.83 16.64 1.05
N GLY A 6 11.66 17.93 1.37
CA GLY A 6 11.75 19.02 0.39
C GLY A 6 10.81 18.83 -0.80
N VAL A 7 9.57 18.39 -0.55
CA VAL A 7 8.53 18.22 -1.57
C VAL A 7 7.31 19.08 -1.26
N THR A 8 6.65 19.55 -2.30
CA THR A 8 5.38 20.28 -2.19
C THR A 8 4.22 19.30 -2.34
N LEU A 9 3.23 19.39 -1.44
CA LEU A 9 2.01 18.60 -1.58
C LEU A 9 1.14 19.17 -2.70
N SER A 10 0.91 18.37 -3.73
CA SER A 10 0.09 18.73 -4.88
C SER A 10 -1.21 17.92 -4.90
N PRO A 11 -2.29 18.45 -5.53
CA PRO A 11 -3.49 17.68 -5.77
C PRO A 11 -3.18 16.40 -6.57
N PRO A 12 -3.80 15.26 -6.23
CA PRO A 12 -3.57 14.03 -6.98
C PRO A 12 -4.05 14.18 -8.42
N LEU A 13 -3.27 13.62 -9.35
CA LEU A 13 -3.72 13.46 -10.74
C LEU A 13 -4.94 12.54 -10.80
N LYS A 14 -5.81 12.77 -11.80
CA LYS A 14 -6.92 11.87 -12.08
C LYS A 14 -6.39 10.47 -12.42
N PRO A 15 -7.08 9.37 -12.06
CA PRO A 15 -6.62 8.02 -12.33
C PRO A 15 -6.26 7.76 -13.81
N GLU A 16 -7.02 8.35 -14.72
CA GLU A 16 -6.78 8.28 -16.16
C GLU A 16 -5.46 8.92 -16.59
N GLN A 17 -5.09 10.06 -15.98
CA GLN A 17 -3.84 10.76 -16.26
C GLN A 17 -2.66 9.91 -15.79
N THR A 18 -2.74 9.36 -14.57
CA THR A 18 -1.72 8.47 -14.02
C THR A 18 -1.54 7.21 -14.88
N ALA A 19 -2.64 6.61 -15.35
CA ALA A 19 -2.59 5.42 -16.19
C ALA A 19 -1.91 5.69 -17.55
N ARG A 20 -2.17 6.86 -18.16
CA ARG A 20 -1.51 7.26 -19.42
C ARG A 20 -0.01 7.45 -19.24
N LEU A 21 0.40 8.15 -18.18
CA LEU A 21 1.82 8.38 -17.89
C LEU A 21 2.57 7.06 -17.64
N ARG A 22 2.01 6.14 -16.85
CA ARG A 22 2.62 4.82 -16.61
C ARG A 22 2.87 4.00 -17.89
N LYS A 23 2.02 4.12 -18.90
CA LYS A 23 2.22 3.45 -20.20
C LYS A 23 3.34 4.07 -21.02
N ALA A 24 3.53 5.38 -20.93
CA ALA A 24 4.49 6.13 -21.73
C ALA A 24 5.91 6.16 -21.15
N LEU A 25 6.07 5.81 -19.87
CA LEU A 25 7.31 6.01 -19.12
C LEU A 25 8.51 5.09 -19.46
N PRO A 26 8.38 3.90 -20.11
CA PRO A 26 9.57 3.21 -20.61
C PRO A 26 10.17 3.99 -21.80
N GLY A 27 11.26 4.74 -21.57
CA GLY A 27 11.97 5.50 -22.60
C GLY A 27 11.74 7.02 -22.61
N TYR A 28 10.74 7.51 -21.85
CA TYR A 28 10.40 8.94 -21.78
C TYR A 28 11.57 9.84 -21.35
N ALA A 29 12.36 9.40 -20.36
CA ALA A 29 13.48 10.19 -19.87
C ALA A 29 14.59 10.41 -20.92
N GLY A 30 14.83 9.43 -21.81
CA GLY A 30 15.82 9.56 -22.89
C GLY A 30 15.33 10.46 -24.02
N ILE A 31 14.03 10.44 -24.32
CA ILE A 31 13.43 11.30 -25.34
C ILE A 31 13.53 12.79 -24.95
N LEU A 32 13.46 13.12 -23.66
CA LEU A 32 13.50 14.52 -23.20
C LEU A 32 14.82 15.22 -23.53
N ASP A 33 15.96 14.54 -23.39
CA ASP A 33 17.27 15.12 -23.70
C ASP A 33 17.41 15.33 -25.22
N ASP A 34 17.04 14.33 -26.01
CA ASP A 34 17.07 14.39 -27.48
C ASP A 34 16.14 15.49 -28.02
N VAL A 35 14.93 15.63 -27.46
CA VAL A 35 13.97 16.66 -27.85
C VAL A 35 14.39 18.05 -27.41
N ALA A 36 15.03 18.20 -26.25
CA ALA A 36 15.56 19.49 -25.82
C ALA A 36 16.63 20.00 -26.81
N ALA A 37 17.53 19.12 -27.28
CA ALA A 37 18.52 19.47 -28.29
C ALA A 37 17.88 19.86 -29.64
N LEU A 38 16.89 19.09 -30.12
CA LEU A 38 16.16 19.42 -31.35
C LEU A 38 15.36 20.73 -31.23
N LEU A 39 14.81 21.01 -30.05
CA LEU A 39 14.05 22.23 -29.79
C LEU A 39 14.96 23.48 -29.87
N GLU A 40 16.23 23.37 -29.48
CA GLU A 40 17.20 24.46 -29.62
C GLU A 40 17.47 24.78 -31.10
N GLU A 41 17.59 23.76 -31.94
CA GLU A 41 17.82 23.90 -33.38
C GLU A 41 16.59 24.45 -34.12
N ASP A 42 15.40 23.98 -33.79
CA ASP A 42 14.15 24.30 -34.50
C ASP A 42 13.28 25.35 -33.79
N ALA A 43 13.78 26.01 -32.74
CA ALA A 43 13.01 26.96 -31.91
C ALA A 43 12.28 28.02 -32.74
N GLY A 44 12.97 28.58 -33.75
CA GLY A 44 12.41 29.61 -34.62
C GLY A 44 11.29 29.11 -35.55
N ALA A 45 11.35 27.84 -35.96
CA ALA A 45 10.33 27.22 -36.81
C ALA A 45 9.10 26.79 -35.99
N LEU A 46 9.31 26.30 -34.77
CA LEU A 46 8.25 25.84 -33.88
C LEU A 46 7.49 27.00 -33.22
N ASN A 47 8.16 28.14 -32.99
CA ASN A 47 7.57 29.36 -32.42
C ASN A 47 6.74 29.08 -31.15
N LEU A 48 7.34 28.34 -30.20
CA LEU A 48 6.76 27.98 -28.91
C LEU A 48 7.37 28.86 -27.80
N PRO A 49 6.78 30.03 -27.48
CA PRO A 49 7.38 30.97 -26.53
C PRO A 49 7.42 30.45 -25.08
N ASP A 50 6.53 29.51 -24.74
CA ASP A 50 6.38 28.98 -23.39
C ASP A 50 7.16 27.67 -23.14
N VAL A 51 7.80 27.13 -24.18
CA VAL A 51 8.52 25.84 -24.12
C VAL A 51 9.94 26.06 -24.59
N THR A 52 10.89 26.00 -23.65
CA THR A 52 12.31 26.12 -23.96
C THR A 52 13.04 24.80 -23.66
N PRO A 53 14.21 24.56 -24.28
CA PRO A 53 15.06 23.43 -23.94
C PRO A 53 15.38 23.36 -22.44
N GLU A 54 15.67 24.50 -21.81
CA GLU A 54 15.98 24.59 -20.39
C GLU A 54 14.80 24.16 -19.53
N ALA A 55 13.59 24.59 -19.85
CA ALA A 55 12.38 24.21 -19.12
C ALA A 55 12.13 22.69 -19.17
N LEU A 56 12.41 22.04 -20.30
CA LEU A 56 12.32 20.58 -20.43
C LEU A 56 13.35 19.86 -19.56
N LEU A 57 14.59 20.34 -19.56
CA LEU A 57 15.68 19.76 -18.75
C LEU A 57 15.45 19.99 -17.26
N GLU A 58 14.94 21.16 -16.85
CA GLU A 58 14.54 21.44 -15.47
C GLU A 58 13.42 20.50 -15.01
N ALA A 59 12.39 20.29 -15.83
CA ALA A 59 11.32 19.33 -15.52
C ALA A 59 11.85 17.89 -15.38
N GLN A 60 12.82 17.50 -16.22
CA GLN A 60 13.49 16.19 -16.12
C GLN A 60 14.31 16.06 -14.83
N ALA A 61 15.03 17.11 -14.44
CA ALA A 61 15.81 17.16 -13.21
C ALA A 61 14.90 17.13 -11.96
N GLU A 62 13.79 17.87 -11.97
CA GLU A 62 12.80 17.87 -10.91
C GLU A 62 12.16 16.47 -10.76
N GLN A 63 11.82 15.81 -11.88
CA GLN A 63 11.31 14.44 -11.85
C GLN A 63 12.30 13.48 -11.18
N LYS A 64 13.60 13.54 -11.54
CA LYS A 64 14.65 12.71 -10.93
C LYS A 64 14.78 13.00 -9.42
N TYR A 65 14.75 14.27 -9.05
CA TYR A 65 14.79 14.73 -7.66
C TYR A 65 13.63 14.17 -6.83
N LEU A 66 12.41 14.20 -7.38
CA LEU A 66 11.20 13.67 -6.74
C LEU A 66 11.22 12.14 -6.67
N ALA A 67 11.65 11.44 -7.73
CA ALA A 67 11.73 9.99 -7.76
C ALA A 67 12.68 9.43 -6.69
N ALA A 68 13.82 10.07 -6.47
CA ALA A 68 14.75 9.68 -5.41
C ALA A 68 14.11 9.81 -4.00
N ARG A 69 13.31 10.85 -3.77
CA ARG A 69 12.60 11.09 -2.50
C ARG A 69 11.42 10.15 -2.31
N GLU A 70 10.71 9.83 -3.38
CA GLU A 70 9.67 8.80 -3.39
C GLU A 70 10.25 7.46 -2.92
N ALA A 71 11.41 7.06 -3.44
CA ALA A 71 12.08 5.84 -3.01
C ALA A 71 12.43 5.84 -1.52
N VAL A 72 12.94 6.95 -0.98
CA VAL A 72 13.22 7.10 0.46
C VAL A 72 11.93 7.04 1.27
N ALA A 73 10.88 7.76 0.87
CA ALA A 73 9.60 7.76 1.56
C ALA A 73 8.98 6.35 1.60
N GLN A 74 9.08 5.61 0.49
CA GLN A 74 8.62 4.22 0.40
C GLN A 74 9.41 3.30 1.32
N ALA A 75 10.72 3.46 1.41
CA ALA A 75 11.57 2.68 2.32
C ALA A 75 11.22 2.97 3.80
N VAL A 76 11.01 4.23 4.16
CA VAL A 76 10.58 4.63 5.50
C VAL A 76 9.21 4.05 5.84
N TYR A 77 8.24 4.21 4.93
CA TYR A 77 6.91 3.61 5.09
C TYR A 77 6.99 2.09 5.30
N ARG A 78 7.80 1.42 4.49
CA ARG A 78 8.01 -0.03 4.60
C ARG A 78 8.61 -0.42 5.94
N SER A 79 9.64 0.29 6.40
CA SER A 79 10.25 0.04 7.72
C SER A 79 9.25 0.23 8.86
N LEU A 80 8.47 1.32 8.85
CA LEU A 80 7.45 1.56 9.86
C LEU A 80 6.38 0.46 9.88
N PHE A 81 5.96 0.02 8.69
CA PHE A 81 5.04 -1.10 8.55
C PHE A 81 5.61 -2.38 9.19
N GLU A 82 6.87 -2.71 8.91
CA GLU A 82 7.53 -3.91 9.46
C GLU A 82 7.74 -3.81 10.96
N GLN A 83 8.13 -2.65 11.49
CA GLN A 83 8.24 -2.43 12.93
C GLN A 83 6.90 -2.65 13.65
N ARG A 84 5.80 -2.16 13.08
CA ARG A 84 4.45 -2.43 13.60
C ARG A 84 4.16 -3.93 13.62
N MET A 85 4.46 -4.65 12.53
CA MET A 85 4.27 -6.10 12.47
C MET A 85 5.14 -6.86 13.50
N GLN A 86 6.36 -6.38 13.77
CA GLN A 86 7.22 -6.95 14.81
C GLN A 86 6.64 -6.75 16.22
N VAL A 87 6.03 -5.59 16.49
CA VAL A 87 5.30 -5.34 17.74
C VAL A 87 4.11 -6.28 17.86
N ASP A 88 3.34 -6.46 16.79
CA ASP A 88 2.20 -7.38 16.76
C ASP A 88 2.63 -8.84 16.99
N ASP A 89 3.69 -9.31 16.34
CA ASP A 89 4.27 -10.64 16.56
C ASP A 89 4.71 -10.83 18.03
N ARG A 90 5.37 -9.81 18.60
CA ARG A 90 5.77 -9.84 20.01
C ARG A 90 4.54 -9.94 20.92
N ALA A 91 3.49 -9.17 20.67
CA ALA A 91 2.25 -9.22 21.43
C ALA A 91 1.59 -10.61 21.33
N MET A 92 1.50 -11.18 20.13
CA MET A 92 0.98 -12.52 19.90
C MET A 92 1.75 -13.60 20.67
N LYS A 93 3.09 -13.53 20.68
CA LYS A 93 3.94 -14.43 21.49
C LYS A 93 3.64 -14.32 22.99
N MET A 94 3.34 -13.13 23.50
CA MET A 94 2.95 -12.94 24.90
C MET A 94 1.58 -13.58 25.19
N LEU A 95 0.60 -13.35 24.30
CA LEU A 95 -0.74 -13.95 24.39
C LEU A 95 -0.66 -15.49 24.41
N GLU A 96 0.15 -16.08 23.53
CA GLU A 96 0.37 -17.53 23.51
C GLU A 96 1.04 -18.06 24.77
N LYS A 97 1.96 -17.30 25.37
CA LYS A 97 2.59 -17.67 26.65
C LYS A 97 1.57 -17.69 27.78
N ILE A 98 0.70 -16.69 27.84
CA ILE A 98 -0.39 -16.64 28.82
C ILE A 98 -1.32 -17.85 28.64
N ALA A 99 -1.75 -18.12 27.40
CA ALA A 99 -2.59 -19.28 27.10
C ALA A 99 -1.94 -20.62 27.46
N ARG A 100 -0.63 -20.78 27.20
CA ARG A 100 0.13 -21.96 27.64
C ARG A 100 0.12 -22.10 29.17
N ARG A 101 0.29 -21.01 29.91
CA ARG A 101 0.29 -21.03 31.38
C ARG A 101 -1.09 -21.38 31.95
N ILE A 102 -2.17 -20.82 31.38
CA ILE A 102 -3.55 -21.17 31.77
C ILE A 102 -3.81 -22.66 31.59
N ASN A 103 -3.42 -23.21 30.43
CA ASN A 103 -3.59 -24.64 30.16
C ASN A 103 -2.78 -25.54 31.10
N ALA A 104 -1.61 -25.08 31.56
CA ALA A 104 -0.80 -25.82 32.53
C ALA A 104 -1.40 -25.83 33.95
N LEU A 105 -2.22 -24.83 34.31
CA LEU A 105 -2.81 -24.66 35.64
C LEU A 105 -4.27 -25.13 35.72
N LYS A 106 -4.87 -25.57 34.62
CA LYS A 106 -6.30 -25.88 34.52
C LYS A 106 -6.79 -27.00 35.45
N GLU A 107 -5.90 -27.91 35.84
CA GLU A 107 -6.23 -29.02 36.74
C GLU A 107 -6.27 -28.56 38.20
N ASP A 108 -5.42 -27.56 38.55
CA ASP A 108 -5.31 -26.97 39.88
C ASP A 108 -6.38 -25.89 40.13
N ASP A 109 -6.75 -25.13 39.09
CA ASP A 109 -7.84 -24.14 39.11
C ASP A 109 -8.75 -24.37 37.89
N ARG A 110 -9.86 -25.09 38.13
CA ARG A 110 -10.82 -25.48 37.09
C ARG A 110 -11.62 -24.31 36.51
N ASP A 111 -11.70 -23.18 37.21
CA ASP A 111 -12.43 -21.99 36.76
C ASP A 111 -11.54 -21.06 35.92
N LEU A 112 -10.21 -21.22 35.99
CA LEU A 112 -9.24 -20.42 35.26
C LEU A 112 -9.48 -20.43 33.73
N PRO A 113 -9.69 -21.57 33.05
CA PRO A 113 -9.96 -21.56 31.61
C PRO A 113 -11.25 -20.81 31.23
N ALA A 114 -12.29 -20.89 32.08
CA ALA A 114 -13.56 -20.20 31.84
C ALA A 114 -13.39 -18.67 31.92
N ARG A 115 -12.64 -18.17 32.91
CA ARG A 115 -12.33 -16.74 33.06
C ARG A 115 -11.51 -16.18 31.88
N TRP A 116 -10.67 -17.00 31.27
CA TRP A 116 -9.79 -16.60 30.16
C TRP A 116 -10.29 -17.05 28.78
N LYS A 117 -11.56 -17.44 28.68
CA LYS A 117 -12.17 -17.96 27.46
C LYS A 117 -11.97 -17.04 26.24
N LEU A 118 -12.09 -15.72 26.41
CA LEU A 118 -11.88 -14.73 25.34
C LEU A 118 -10.53 -14.93 24.62
N LEU A 119 -9.45 -15.06 25.40
CA LEU A 119 -8.10 -15.24 24.87
C LEU A 119 -7.94 -16.60 24.19
N LEU A 120 -8.48 -17.65 24.81
CA LEU A 120 -8.38 -19.02 24.29
C LEU A 120 -9.15 -19.17 22.98
N ASP A 121 -10.35 -18.60 22.88
CA ASP A 121 -11.17 -18.59 21.67
C ASP A 121 -10.48 -17.79 20.55
N PHE A 122 -9.95 -16.60 20.88
CA PHE A 122 -9.19 -15.77 19.95
C PHE A 122 -7.97 -16.51 19.39
N LEU A 123 -7.12 -17.10 20.22
CA LEU A 123 -5.96 -17.87 19.74
C LEU A 123 -6.37 -19.14 18.98
N GLY A 124 -7.53 -19.71 19.32
CA GLY A 124 -8.15 -20.81 18.59
C GLY A 124 -8.40 -20.49 17.11
N THR A 125 -8.73 -19.23 16.77
CA THR A 125 -8.97 -18.85 15.36
C THR A 125 -7.72 -18.82 14.51
N PHE A 126 -6.52 -18.68 15.10
CA PHE A 126 -5.24 -18.63 14.38
C PHE A 126 -4.56 -20.00 14.26
N ARG A 127 -4.87 -20.95 15.15
CA ARG A 127 -4.33 -22.32 15.09
C ARG A 127 -4.91 -23.16 13.94
N GLN A 128 -6.10 -22.82 13.47
CA GLN A 128 -6.71 -23.41 12.28
C GLN A 128 -6.26 -22.63 11.04
N GLY A 129 -5.03 -22.87 10.59
CA GLY A 129 -4.59 -22.37 9.29
C GLY A 129 -5.47 -22.92 8.16
N GLY A 130 -6.21 -22.05 7.49
CA GLY A 130 -6.81 -22.30 6.17
C GLY A 130 -8.31 -22.64 6.19
N ALA A 131 -9.12 -21.72 5.67
CA ALA A 131 -10.52 -21.90 5.30
C ALA A 131 -11.52 -22.25 6.42
N ARG A 132 -12.02 -21.22 7.12
CA ARG A 132 -13.47 -21.21 7.37
C ARG A 132 -14.13 -21.10 6.00
N LYS A 133 -14.70 -22.20 5.50
CA LYS A 133 -15.70 -22.13 4.41
C LYS A 133 -16.69 -21.02 4.79
N PRO A 134 -17.02 -20.09 3.89
CA PRO A 134 -18.18 -19.24 4.12
C PRO A 134 -19.34 -20.18 4.43
N LYS A 135 -20.04 -19.93 5.54
CA LYS A 135 -21.37 -20.52 5.71
C LYS A 135 -22.16 -20.00 4.52
N SER A 136 -22.43 -20.86 3.55
CA SER A 136 -23.50 -20.60 2.59
C SER A 136 -24.78 -20.46 3.40
N THR A 137 -25.10 -19.24 3.78
CA THR A 137 -26.50 -18.82 3.86
C THR A 137 -26.97 -18.78 2.43
N GLU A 138 -27.31 -19.96 1.90
CA GLU A 138 -28.18 -20.09 0.76
C GLU A 138 -29.53 -19.52 1.21
N PRO A 139 -29.99 -18.39 0.65
CA PRO A 139 -31.37 -17.99 0.89
C PRO A 139 -32.26 -19.03 0.22
N ALA A 140 -33.18 -19.59 1.00
CA ALA A 140 -34.22 -20.48 0.53
C ALA A 140 -34.81 -19.92 -0.77
N ALA A 141 -34.76 -20.74 -1.82
CA ALA A 141 -35.31 -20.44 -3.12
C ALA A 141 -36.74 -19.89 -2.98
N ALA A 142 -36.94 -18.67 -3.45
CA ALA A 142 -38.27 -18.12 -3.66
C ALA A 142 -38.96 -18.95 -4.75
N GLU A 143 -40.14 -19.46 -4.43
CA GLU A 143 -41.04 -20.11 -5.39
C GLU A 143 -41.36 -19.16 -6.55
N PRO A 144 -41.38 -19.64 -7.81
CA PRO A 144 -41.78 -18.80 -8.94
C PRO A 144 -43.29 -18.56 -8.90
N VAL A 145 -43.67 -17.29 -8.79
CA VAL A 145 -45.03 -16.82 -9.05
C VAL A 145 -45.36 -17.08 -10.52
N ALA A 146 -46.32 -17.98 -10.75
CA ALA A 146 -46.95 -18.16 -12.05
C ALA A 146 -47.75 -16.90 -12.40
N VAL A 147 -47.38 -16.24 -13.49
CA VAL A 147 -48.17 -15.18 -14.12
C VAL A 147 -49.15 -15.86 -15.08
N ALA A 148 -50.44 -15.64 -14.85
CA ALA A 148 -51.52 -15.81 -15.83
C ALA A 148 -52.12 -14.43 -16.12
#